data_AF-A0A8J2Z8X8-F1
#
_entry.id   AF-A0A8J2Z8X8-F1
#
_cell.length_a   1.000
_cell.length_b   1.000
_cell.length_c   1.000
_cell.angle_alpha   90.00
_cell.angle_beta   90.00
_cell.angle_gamma   90.00
#
_symmetry.space_group_name_H-M   'P 1'
#
loop_
_entity.id
_entity.type
_entity.pdbx_description
1 polymer ?
#
loop_
_entity_poly.entity_id
_entity_poly.type
_entity_poly.pdbx_seq_one_letter_code
_entity_poly.pdbx_strand_id
1 'polypeptide(L)'
;MWGGVLYADSTLYMAGDWFHDVGGYYYVAKETAYRHDISDYFGIAFEDGSVYIGWYYEAATARFLSTYSGGNYAAGALGLGSEYDFAWDGLRWDDFGLGGQYQATLFA
;
A
#
# COMPACT_ATOMS: atom_id res chain seq x y z
N MET A 1 -4.95 -9.14 3.06
CA MET A 1 -4.44 -8.42 1.85
C MET A 1 -4.73 -6.95 2.00
N TRP A 2 -3.99 -6.06 1.37
CA TRP A 2 -4.23 -4.61 1.44
C TRP A 2 -4.44 -4.03 0.03
N GLY A 3 -4.98 -2.81 -0.04
CA GLY A 3 -5.05 -2.05 -1.29
C GLY A 3 -4.76 -0.56 -1.08
N GLY A 4 -4.23 0.06 -2.13
CA GLY A 4 -3.64 1.39 -2.01
C GLY A 4 -3.16 1.95 -3.35
N VAL A 5 -2.27 2.93 -3.27
CA VAL A 5 -1.68 3.65 -4.40
C VAL A 5 -0.16 3.62 -4.27
N LEU A 6 0.52 3.27 -5.36
CA LEU A 6 1.94 3.51 -5.57
C LEU A 6 2.08 4.72 -6.48
N TYR A 7 2.91 5.69 -6.10
CA TYR A 7 3.43 6.69 -7.02
C TYR A 7 4.73 6.15 -7.62
N ALA A 8 4.73 5.97 -8.94
CA ALA A 8 5.87 5.44 -9.66
C ALA A 8 5.92 6.01 -11.10
N ASP A 9 7.07 5.89 -11.76
CA ASP A 9 7.17 6.11 -13.20
C ASP A 9 6.25 5.14 -13.98
N SER A 10 5.42 5.70 -14.85
CA SER A 10 4.49 4.98 -15.75
C SER A 10 5.17 3.98 -16.70
N THR A 11 6.48 4.08 -16.91
CA THR A 11 7.23 3.13 -17.74
C THR A 11 7.55 1.82 -17.02
N LEU A 12 7.39 1.77 -15.70
CA LEU A 12 7.69 0.60 -14.86
C LEU A 12 6.45 -0.27 -14.55
N TYR A 13 5.25 0.31 -14.62
CA TYR A 13 4.02 -0.35 -14.19
C TYR A 13 2.88 -0.08 -15.17
N MET A 14 2.12 -1.11 -15.56
CA MET A 14 0.89 -0.95 -16.34
C MET A 14 -0.31 -1.63 -15.66
N ALA A 15 -1.51 -1.11 -15.92
CA ALA A 15 -2.74 -1.75 -15.46
C ALA A 15 -2.89 -3.17 -16.04
N GLY A 16 -3.17 -4.14 -15.17
CA GLY A 16 -3.22 -5.56 -15.51
C GLY A 16 -1.96 -6.34 -15.16
N ASP A 17 -0.85 -5.65 -14.87
CA ASP A 17 0.39 -6.29 -14.51
C ASP A 17 0.31 -6.96 -13.13
N TRP A 18 1.03 -8.08 -13.05
CA TRP A 18 1.33 -8.77 -11.80
C TRP A 18 2.82 -8.64 -11.50
N PHE A 19 3.14 -8.20 -10.30
CA PHE A 19 4.51 -8.10 -9.81
C PHE A 19 4.71 -9.04 -8.65
N HIS A 20 5.93 -9.55 -8.57
CA HIS A 20 6.42 -10.29 -7.44
C HIS A 20 7.69 -9.59 -6.96
N ASP A 21 7.76 -9.33 -5.65
CA ASP A 21 9.00 -8.93 -5.01
C ASP A 21 9.26 -9.85 -3.82
N VAL A 22 10.39 -9.67 -3.13
CA VAL A 22 10.93 -10.53 -2.06
C VAL A 22 9.88 -10.90 -1.00
N GLY A 23 8.87 -10.06 -0.75
CA GLY A 23 7.83 -10.35 0.23
C GLY A 23 6.50 -10.86 -0.34
N GLY A 24 6.08 -10.43 -1.54
CA GLY A 24 4.66 -10.47 -1.91
C GLY A 24 4.29 -10.37 -3.38
N TYR A 25 2.99 -10.49 -3.64
CA TYR A 25 2.37 -10.38 -4.95
C TYR A 25 1.52 -9.11 -5.04
N TYR A 26 1.71 -8.35 -6.11
CA TYR A 26 0.99 -7.11 -6.36
C TYR A 26 0.28 -7.18 -7.70
N TYR A 27 -0.94 -6.64 -7.74
CA TYR A 27 -1.71 -6.48 -8.96
C TYR A 27 -2.04 -5.02 -9.18
N VAL A 28 -1.67 -4.48 -10.33
CA VAL A 28 -2.00 -3.10 -10.70
C VAL A 28 -3.39 -3.08 -11.33
N ALA A 29 -4.40 -2.77 -10.52
CA ALA A 29 -5.79 -2.75 -10.99
C ALA A 29 -6.10 -1.58 -11.93
N LYS A 30 -5.41 -0.45 -11.75
CA LYS A 30 -5.59 0.77 -12.54
C LYS A 30 -4.34 1.64 -12.44
N GLU A 31 -4.06 2.34 -13.53
CA GLU A 31 -3.02 3.37 -13.59
C GLU A 31 -3.67 4.72 -13.93
N THR A 32 -3.08 5.82 -13.48
CA THR A 32 -3.44 7.17 -13.92
C THR A 32 -2.17 7.98 -14.03
N ALA A 33 -1.74 8.22 -15.27
CA ALA A 33 -0.56 9.03 -15.54
C ALA A 33 -0.84 10.50 -15.22
N TYR A 34 0.04 11.09 -14.41
CA TYR A 34 0.10 12.52 -14.23
C TYR A 34 1.00 13.12 -15.32
N ARG A 35 0.52 14.14 -16.04
CA ARG A 35 1.21 14.72 -17.21
C ARG A 35 2.46 15.54 -16.85
N HIS A 36 2.82 15.58 -15.58
CA HIS A 36 3.96 16.29 -15.01
C HIS A 36 4.47 15.45 -13.83
N ASP A 37 5.78 15.49 -13.59
CA ASP A 37 6.35 15.08 -12.31
C ASP A 37 5.61 15.76 -11.14
N ILE A 38 5.02 14.95 -10.26
CA ILE A 38 4.21 15.42 -9.14
C ILE A 38 5.07 15.96 -8.00
N SER A 39 6.34 15.56 -7.91
CA SER A 39 7.25 16.03 -6.85
C SER A 39 7.35 17.56 -6.79
N ASP A 40 7.10 18.24 -7.91
CA ASP A 40 7.20 19.69 -8.06
C ASP A 40 5.94 20.49 -7.65
N TYR A 41 4.75 19.87 -7.54
CA TYR A 41 3.50 20.64 -7.65
C TYR A 41 2.76 20.97 -6.34
N PHE A 42 3.11 20.37 -5.20
CA PHE A 42 2.30 20.52 -3.98
C PHE A 42 3.05 20.77 -2.67
N GLY A 43 4.39 20.76 -2.64
CA GLY A 43 5.16 20.84 -1.38
C GLY A 43 4.90 19.67 -0.40
N ILE A 44 3.98 18.78 -0.78
CA ILE A 44 3.73 17.44 -0.28
C ILE A 44 4.19 16.56 -1.45
N ALA A 45 5.49 16.34 -1.56
CA ALA A 45 6.04 15.58 -2.67
C ALA A 45 5.51 14.14 -2.57
N PHE A 46 4.66 13.72 -3.50
CA PHE A 46 4.46 12.30 -3.73
C PHE A 46 5.68 11.82 -4.50
N GLU A 47 6.70 11.43 -3.76
CA GLU A 47 7.96 10.98 -4.31
C GLU A 47 7.78 9.63 -5.01
N ASP A 48 8.54 9.42 -6.08
CA ASP A 48 8.63 8.13 -6.76
C ASP A 48 8.96 7.03 -5.74
N GLY A 49 8.19 5.93 -5.75
CA GLY A 49 8.29 4.86 -4.77
C GLY A 49 7.40 5.03 -3.52
N SER A 50 6.66 6.13 -3.39
CA SER A 50 5.73 6.31 -2.26
C SER A 50 4.53 5.36 -2.36
N VAL A 51 4.31 4.57 -1.31
CA VAL A 51 3.18 3.65 -1.20
C VAL A 51 2.21 4.15 -0.13
N TYR A 52 0.96 4.35 -0.50
CA TYR A 52 -0.13 4.76 0.39
C TYR A 52 -1.13 3.61 0.52
N ILE A 53 -1.49 3.23 1.76
CA ILE A 53 -2.42 2.13 2.01
C ILE A 53 -3.77 2.69 2.44
N GLY A 54 -4.82 2.37 1.68
CA GLY A 54 -6.18 2.85 1.97
C GLY A 54 -7.01 1.90 2.83
N TRP A 55 -6.73 0.59 2.77
CA TRP A 55 -7.50 -0.40 3.50
C TRP A 55 -6.73 -1.71 3.67
N TYR A 56 -7.09 -2.46 4.71
CA TYR A 56 -6.66 -3.84 4.93
C TYR A 56 -7.87 -4.77 4.96
N TYR A 57 -7.83 -5.85 4.20
CA TYR A 57 -8.82 -6.93 4.22
C TYR A 57 -8.27 -8.14 4.98
N GLU A 58 -8.91 -8.46 6.08
CA GLU A 58 -8.65 -9.61 6.93
C GLU A 58 -9.54 -10.78 6.49
N ALA A 59 -8.91 -11.91 6.16
CA ALA A 59 -9.57 -13.01 5.46
C ALA A 59 -10.30 -13.99 6.40
N ALA A 60 -9.84 -14.18 7.64
CA ALA A 60 -10.44 -15.14 8.57
C ALA A 60 -11.85 -14.71 9.02
N THR A 61 -12.08 -13.42 9.14
CA THR A 61 -13.37 -12.81 9.51
C THR A 61 -14.06 -12.09 8.36
N ALA A 62 -13.43 -12.03 7.19
CA ALA A 62 -13.94 -11.40 5.97
C ALA A 62 -14.29 -9.91 6.16
N ARG A 63 -13.41 -9.14 6.81
CA ARG A 63 -13.65 -7.74 7.15
C ARG A 63 -12.59 -6.82 6.55
N PHE A 64 -13.04 -5.61 6.18
CA PHE A 64 -12.13 -4.50 5.98
C PHE A 64 -11.86 -3.83 7.32
N LEU A 65 -10.59 -3.65 7.64
CA LEU A 65 -10.11 -2.99 8.84
C LEU A 65 -9.57 -1.61 8.48
N SER A 66 -9.75 -0.67 9.41
CA SER A 66 -9.11 0.65 9.32
C SER A 66 -7.60 0.49 9.42
N THR A 67 -6.87 1.21 8.57
CA THR A 67 -5.40 1.27 8.63
C THR A 67 -4.95 2.49 9.41
N TYR A 68 -3.77 2.41 10.02
CA TYR A 68 -3.23 3.51 10.83
C TYR A 68 -2.86 4.70 9.94
N SER A 69 -2.34 4.45 8.73
CA SER A 69 -2.14 5.50 7.72
C SER A 69 -3.43 6.11 7.20
N GLY A 70 -4.49 5.31 7.06
CA GLY A 70 -5.76 5.72 6.47
C GLY A 70 -5.60 6.35 5.07
N GLY A 71 -4.51 6.05 4.37
CA GLY A 71 -4.16 6.64 3.07
C GLY A 71 -3.72 8.11 3.10
N ASN A 72 -3.52 8.71 4.29
CA ASN A 72 -3.18 10.14 4.40
C ASN A 72 -1.67 10.42 4.33
N TYR A 73 -0.85 9.43 4.64
CA TYR A 73 0.60 9.49 4.57
C TYR A 73 1.15 8.19 4.00
N ALA A 74 2.37 8.26 3.45
CA ALA A 74 3.02 7.11 2.87
C ALA A 74 3.33 6.06 3.95
N ALA A 75 2.92 4.83 3.70
CA ALA A 75 3.28 3.64 4.49
C ALA A 75 4.63 3.05 4.05
N GLY A 76 5.15 3.44 2.89
CA GLY A 76 6.47 3.08 2.38
C GLY A 76 6.95 4.13 1.38
N ALA A 77 8.27 4.21 1.18
CA ALA A 77 8.89 5.23 0.32
C ALA A 77 9.94 4.68 -0.65
N LEU A 78 10.11 3.35 -0.71
CA LEU A 78 11.13 2.69 -1.55
C LEU A 78 10.49 1.74 -2.57
N GLY A 79 9.24 2.01 -2.96
CA GLY A 79 8.45 1.18 -3.86
C GLY A 79 7.69 0.06 -3.14
N LEU A 80 7.09 -0.82 -3.94
CA LEU A 80 6.40 -2.02 -3.43
C LEU A 80 7.37 -2.90 -2.65
N GLY A 81 6.90 -3.49 -1.57
CA GLY A 81 7.69 -4.29 -0.65
C GLY A 81 8.22 -3.49 0.54
N SER A 82 8.26 -2.15 0.43
CA SER A 82 8.70 -1.25 1.51
C SER A 82 7.57 -0.80 2.44
N GLU A 83 6.31 -1.07 2.08
CA GLU A 83 5.17 -0.60 2.85
C GLU A 83 5.08 -1.26 4.23
N TYR A 84 4.77 -0.49 5.28
CA TYR A 84 4.52 -1.02 6.62
C TYR A 84 3.46 -0.16 7.31
N ASP A 85 2.42 -0.81 7.83
CA ASP A 85 1.27 -0.14 8.45
C ASP A 85 0.62 -1.07 9.48
N PHE A 86 -0.40 -0.56 10.17
CA PHE A 86 -1.14 -1.30 11.19
C PHE A 86 -2.63 -1.31 10.88
N ALA A 87 -3.32 -2.41 11.18
CA ALA A 87 -4.75 -2.55 11.06
C ALA A 87 -5.40 -2.59 12.44
N TRP A 88 -6.52 -1.89 12.62
CA TRP A 88 -7.29 -1.91 13.86
C TRP A 88 -8.28 -3.07 13.85
N ASP A 89 -8.10 -4.01 14.78
CA ASP A 89 -8.89 -5.23 14.86
C ASP A 89 -10.12 -5.11 15.79
N GLY A 90 -10.22 -3.97 16.50
CA GLY A 90 -11.26 -3.70 17.52
C GLY A 90 -10.73 -3.69 18.96
N LEU A 91 -9.54 -4.26 19.18
CA LEU A 91 -8.86 -4.37 20.47
C LEU A 91 -7.50 -3.66 20.47
N ARG A 92 -6.73 -3.84 19.40
CA ARG A 92 -5.37 -3.31 19.25
C ARG A 92 -5.04 -3.05 17.77
N TRP A 93 -3.88 -2.42 17.59
CA TRP A 93 -3.26 -2.27 16.27
C TRP A 93 -2.33 -3.45 16.04
N ASP A 94 -2.56 -4.21 14.97
CA ASP A 94 -1.69 -5.29 14.52
C ASP A 94 -0.99 -4.89 13.24
N ASP A 95 0.29 -5.22 13.12
CA ASP A 95 1.11 -4.83 11.99
C ASP A 95 0.87 -5.68 10.74
N PHE A 96 1.07 -5.06 9.58
CA PHE A 96 1.07 -5.74 8.30
C PHE A 96 1.96 -5.01 7.28
N GLY A 97 2.28 -5.71 6.18
CA GLY A 97 3.06 -5.16 5.09
C GLY A 97 4.41 -5.86 4.94
N LEU A 98 5.39 -5.12 4.45
CA LEU A 98 6.71 -5.52 4.01
C LEU A 98 6.63 -6.66 3.00
N GLY A 99 5.84 -6.43 1.94
CA GLY A 99 5.46 -7.46 0.99
C GLY A 99 4.57 -8.56 1.56
N GLY A 100 4.04 -8.44 2.77
CA GLY A 100 3.25 -9.49 3.38
C GLY A 100 4.09 -10.45 4.24
N GLN A 101 5.33 -10.07 4.57
CA GLN A 101 6.07 -10.64 5.71
C GLN A 101 5.28 -10.50 7.01
N TYR A 102 4.53 -9.39 7.15
CA TYR A 102 3.63 -9.16 8.26
C TYR A 102 2.17 -9.23 7.80
N GLN A 103 1.35 -9.91 8.58
CA GLN A 103 -0.09 -10.00 8.38
C GLN A 103 -0.78 -9.75 9.72
N ALA A 104 -1.70 -8.79 9.74
CA ALA A 104 -2.53 -8.54 10.90
C ALA A 104 -3.37 -9.79 11.20
N THR A 105 -3.25 -10.31 12.42
CA THR A 105 -4.00 -11.48 12.89
C THR A 105 -4.97 -11.06 13.97
N LEU A 106 -6.25 -11.37 13.81
CA LEU A 106 -7.20 -11.34 14.91
C LEU A 106 -6.88 -12.47 15.89
N PHE A 107 -6.53 -12.14 17.13
CA PHE A 107 -6.55 -13.12 18.21
C PHE A 107 -8.03 -13.37 18.58
N ALA A 108 -8.48 -14.62 18.46
CA ALA A 108 -9.79 -15.06 18.92
C ALA A 108 -9.87 -15.10 20.46
#